data_AF-B3MXG2-F1
#
_entry.id   AF-B3MXG2-F1
#
_cell.length_a   1.000
_cell.length_b   1.000
_cell.length_c   1.000
_cell.angle_alpha   90.00
_cell.angle_beta   90.00
_cell.angle_gamma   90.00
#
_symmetry.space_group_name_H-M   'P 1'
#
loop_
_entity.id
_entity.type
_entity.pdbx_description
1 polymer ?
#
loop_
_entity_poly.entity_id
_entity_poly.type
_entity_poly.pdbx_seq_one_letter_code
_entity_poly.pdbx_strand_id
1 'polypeptide(L)'
;MMLRTFVGIILLLSFWSQRAQGAVIASQDLRVESLSHPESLPERYQRIAQCRKLCYRESLPVITPPFLCRSRPECYMCHDYCRVLVVAQRSLATSMCADREFCTRGCRVACSYHHLWIHQHQDDNAIFKE
;
A
#
# COMPACT_ATOMS: atom_id res chain seq x y z
N MET A 1 69.24 -15.86 -3.84
CA MET A 1 68.19 -15.78 -4.88
C MET A 1 66.85 -16.25 -4.31
N MET A 2 66.18 -15.42 -3.50
CA MET A 2 64.83 -15.70 -2.95
C MET A 2 63.91 -14.46 -2.99
N LEU A 3 64.27 -13.45 -3.79
CA LEU A 3 63.57 -12.16 -3.86
C LEU A 3 62.77 -11.97 -5.17
N ARG A 4 62.65 -13.01 -5.99
CA ARG A 4 61.93 -12.97 -7.28
C ARG A 4 60.54 -13.60 -7.25
N THR A 5 60.24 -14.39 -6.23
CA THR A 5 58.95 -15.10 -6.07
C THR A 5 57.88 -14.29 -5.33
N PHE A 6 58.26 -13.31 -4.50
CA PHE A 6 57.29 -12.49 -3.77
C PHE A 6 56.62 -11.40 -4.62
N VAL A 7 57.31 -10.87 -5.64
CA VAL A 7 56.76 -9.82 -6.52
C VAL A 7 55.60 -10.35 -7.40
N GLY A 8 55.65 -11.63 -7.79
CA GLY A 8 54.60 -12.25 -8.60
C GLY A 8 53.28 -12.48 -7.86
N ILE A 9 53.32 -12.73 -6.55
CA ILE A 9 52.12 -13.01 -5.74
C ILE A 9 51.40 -11.69 -5.38
N ILE A 10 52.15 -10.60 -5.13
CA ILE A 10 51.55 -9.28 -4.86
C ILE A 10 50.86 -8.70 -6.10
N LEU A 11 51.38 -8.95 -7.31
CA LEU A 11 50.74 -8.54 -8.56
C LEU A 11 49.47 -9.37 -8.91
N LEU A 12 49.36 -10.61 -8.44
CA LEU A 12 48.16 -11.44 -8.67
C LEU A 12 47.02 -11.12 -7.70
N LEU A 13 47.32 -10.69 -6.47
CA LEU A 13 46.28 -10.24 -5.52
C LEU A 13 45.73 -8.84 -5.81
N SER A 14 46.46 -8.01 -6.57
CA SER A 14 45.99 -6.69 -6.99
C SER A 14 45.12 -6.72 -8.26
N PHE A 15 45.10 -7.83 -9.01
CA PHE A 15 44.31 -7.97 -10.24
C PHE A 15 42.85 -8.41 -10.01
N TRP A 16 42.50 -8.90 -8.82
CA TRP A 16 41.11 -9.27 -8.47
C TRP A 16 40.29 -8.14 -7.82
N SER A 17 40.85 -6.94 -7.64
CA SER A 17 40.13 -5.82 -7.00
C SER A 17 39.56 -4.77 -7.94
N GLN A 18 39.72 -4.87 -9.27
CA GLN A 18 39.28 -3.81 -10.19
C GLN A 18 38.61 -4.33 -11.46
N ARG A 19 37.36 -4.83 -11.33
CA ARG A 19 36.41 -4.82 -12.47
C ARG A 19 34.94 -4.97 -12.05
N ALA A 20 34.39 -3.93 -11.43
CA ALA A 20 32.98 -3.59 -11.56
C ALA A 20 32.78 -2.12 -11.17
N GLN A 21 33.23 -1.21 -12.03
CA GLN A 21 32.66 0.14 -12.07
C GLN A 21 31.24 -0.02 -12.66
N GLY A 22 30.29 -0.34 -11.79
CA GLY A 22 28.87 -0.22 -12.07
C GLY A 22 28.48 1.24 -11.94
N ALA A 23 27.87 1.76 -13.00
CA ALA A 23 27.47 3.14 -13.21
C ALA A 23 27.01 3.89 -11.95
N VAL A 24 27.50 5.12 -11.81
CA VAL A 24 26.83 6.18 -11.05
C VAL A 24 25.51 6.45 -11.76
N ILE A 25 24.49 5.66 -11.46
CA ILE A 25 23.11 6.05 -11.76
C ILE A 25 22.79 7.12 -10.73
N ALA A 26 22.93 8.37 -11.16
CA ALA A 26 22.15 9.46 -10.61
C ALA A 26 20.66 9.15 -10.86
N SER A 27 20.08 8.30 -10.03
CA SER A 27 18.64 8.30 -9.76
C SER A 27 18.49 9.33 -8.64
N GLN A 28 18.28 10.59 -9.01
CA GLN A 28 16.93 11.15 -8.98
C GLN A 28 16.21 10.65 -7.74
N ASP A 29 16.43 11.38 -6.64
CA ASP A 29 15.33 12.14 -6.06
C ASP A 29 13.99 11.40 -6.18
N LEU A 30 13.88 10.23 -5.56
CA LEU A 30 12.61 9.83 -4.98
C LEU A 30 12.47 10.67 -3.72
N ARG A 31 12.27 11.96 -3.96
CA ARG A 31 11.22 12.72 -3.30
C ARG A 31 10.01 11.77 -3.33
N VAL A 32 9.92 10.96 -2.27
CA VAL A 32 8.65 10.70 -1.64
C VAL A 32 8.17 12.10 -1.29
N GLU A 33 7.61 12.78 -2.30
CA GLU A 33 6.55 13.74 -2.12
C GLU A 33 5.43 12.86 -1.56
N SER A 34 5.58 12.53 -0.28
CA SER A 34 4.47 12.49 0.63
C SER A 34 3.86 13.86 0.45
N LEU A 35 3.00 13.98 -0.56
CA LEU A 35 1.98 14.98 -0.66
C LEU A 35 0.96 14.68 0.44
N SER A 36 1.43 14.49 1.67
CA SER A 36 0.71 14.84 2.87
C SER A 36 0.84 16.36 2.96
N HIS A 37 0.16 17.05 2.05
CA HIS A 37 -0.40 18.33 2.41
C HIS A 37 -1.12 18.07 3.74
N PRO A 38 -0.82 18.81 4.82
CA PRO A 38 -1.51 18.62 6.08
C PRO A 38 -2.98 18.97 5.84
N GLU A 39 -3.75 17.97 5.41
CA GLU A 39 -5.16 18.09 5.14
C GLU A 39 -5.79 18.57 6.44
N SER A 40 -6.40 19.74 6.35
CA SER A 40 -6.97 20.43 7.49
C SER A 40 -8.06 19.54 8.10
N LEU A 41 -8.27 19.65 9.42
CA LEU A 41 -9.33 18.90 10.10
C LEU A 41 -10.71 19.00 9.40
N PRO A 42 -11.11 20.19 8.87
CA PRO A 42 -12.34 20.32 8.09
C PRO A 42 -12.37 19.47 6.81
N GLU A 43 -11.27 19.45 6.05
CA GLU A 43 -11.19 18.65 4.81
C GLU A 43 -11.31 17.15 5.09
N ARG A 44 -10.63 16.67 6.14
CA ARG A 44 -10.75 15.27 6.57
C ARG A 44 -12.18 14.91 6.93
N TYR A 45 -12.84 15.75 7.71
CA TYR A 45 -14.23 15.53 8.10
C TYR A 45 -15.16 15.50 6.89
N GLN A 46 -14.94 16.39 5.92
CA GLN A 46 -15.72 16.45 4.70
C GLN A 46 -15.53 15.19 3.84
N ARG A 47 -14.30 14.70 3.73
CA ARG A 47 -13.96 13.44 3.04
C ARG A 47 -14.65 12.24 3.72
N ILE A 48 -14.62 12.16 5.05
CA ILE A 48 -15.33 11.12 5.83
C ILE A 48 -16.85 11.19 5.58
N ALA A 49 -17.43 12.39 5.60
CA ALA A 49 -18.87 12.58 5.40
C ALA A 49 -19.32 12.18 3.99
N GLN A 50 -18.53 12.47 2.97
CA GLN A 50 -18.78 12.06 1.60
C GLN A 50 -18.69 10.54 1.44
N CYS A 51 -17.66 9.90 2.00
CA CYS A 51 -17.53 8.45 2.04
C CYS A 51 -18.77 7.80 2.67
N ARG A 52 -19.24 8.31 3.82
CA ARG A 52 -20.43 7.78 4.50
C ARG A 52 -21.71 7.90 3.69
N LYS A 53 -21.91 9.02 3.00
CA LYS A 53 -23.06 9.18 2.07
C LYS A 53 -23.06 8.09 0.99
N LEU A 54 -21.88 7.80 0.44
CA LEU A 54 -21.72 6.73 -0.55
C LEU A 54 -22.02 5.36 0.07
N CYS A 55 -21.51 5.06 1.26
CA CYS A 55 -21.82 3.83 1.99
C CYS A 55 -23.33 3.63 2.15
N TYR A 56 -24.07 4.65 2.58
CA TYR A 56 -25.52 4.56 2.72
C TYR A 56 -26.23 4.23 1.40
N ARG A 57 -25.77 4.81 0.28
CA ARG A 57 -26.34 4.55 -1.04
C ARG A 57 -26.09 3.12 -1.53
N GLU A 58 -24.88 2.60 -1.33
CA GLU A 58 -24.48 1.30 -1.88
C GLU A 58 -24.92 0.10 -1.02
N SER A 59 -25.08 0.30 0.30
CA SER A 59 -25.31 -0.79 1.26
C SER A 59 -26.73 -0.86 1.82
N LEU A 60 -27.58 0.14 1.58
CA LEU A 60 -28.98 0.12 1.99
C LEU A 60 -29.89 -0.20 0.80
N PRO A 61 -30.75 -1.23 0.89
CA PRO A 61 -31.81 -1.42 -0.09
C PRO A 61 -32.77 -0.23 -0.07
N VAL A 62 -33.31 0.12 -1.24
CA VAL A 62 -34.14 1.32 -1.52
C VAL A 62 -35.32 1.51 -0.54
N ILE A 63 -35.78 0.43 0.11
CA ILE A 63 -36.96 0.42 0.99
C ILE A 63 -36.58 0.65 2.47
N THR A 64 -35.29 0.72 2.82
CA THR A 64 -34.86 0.86 4.22
C THR A 64 -34.65 2.32 4.60
N PRO A 65 -35.16 2.78 5.77
CA PRO A 65 -34.83 4.10 6.28
C PRO A 65 -33.30 4.26 6.40
N PRO A 66 -32.73 5.39 5.95
CA PRO A 66 -31.28 5.61 5.89
C PRO A 66 -30.58 5.59 7.27
N PHE A 67 -31.35 5.55 8.36
CA PHE A 67 -30.87 5.78 9.71
C PHE A 67 -30.27 4.54 10.42
N LEU A 68 -30.41 3.34 9.87
CA LEU A 68 -30.03 2.10 10.59
C LEU A 68 -28.82 1.37 10.03
N CYS A 69 -27.78 2.11 9.65
CA CYS A 69 -26.50 1.53 9.20
C CYS A 69 -25.88 0.57 10.22
N ARG A 70 -26.07 0.84 11.52
CA ARG A 70 -25.61 -0.02 12.63
C ARG A 70 -26.22 -1.44 12.62
N SER A 71 -27.40 -1.62 12.01
CA SER A 71 -28.07 -2.93 11.92
C SER A 71 -27.62 -3.76 10.72
N ARG A 72 -26.81 -3.19 9.82
CA ARG A 72 -26.38 -3.80 8.57
C ARG A 72 -24.86 -3.96 8.58
N PRO A 73 -24.32 -5.19 8.56
CA PRO A 73 -22.88 -5.42 8.70
C PRO A 73 -22.08 -4.69 7.61
N GLU A 74 -22.53 -4.75 6.36
CA GLU A 74 -21.85 -4.07 5.24
C GLU A 74 -21.87 -2.54 5.36
N CYS A 75 -23.00 -1.96 5.79
CA CYS A 75 -23.10 -0.53 5.99
C CYS A 75 -22.21 -0.07 7.16
N TYR A 76 -22.31 -0.77 8.29
CA TYR A 76 -21.54 -0.49 9.50
C TYR A 76 -20.03 -0.55 9.23
N MET A 77 -19.58 -1.61 8.56
CA MET A 77 -18.20 -1.77 8.12
C MET A 77 -17.74 -0.59 7.25
N CYS A 78 -18.49 -0.27 6.20
CA CYS A 78 -18.16 0.84 5.31
C CYS A 78 -18.06 2.17 6.08
N HIS A 79 -19.02 2.45 6.96
CA HIS A 79 -19.09 3.67 7.75
C HIS A 79 -17.88 3.83 8.70
N ASP A 80 -17.42 2.74 9.31
CA ASP A 80 -16.25 2.75 10.20
C ASP A 80 -14.95 2.91 9.42
N TYR A 81 -14.80 2.16 8.33
CA TYR A 81 -13.62 2.25 7.46
C TYR A 81 -13.43 3.65 6.84
N CYS A 82 -14.51 4.37 6.52
CA CYS A 82 -14.41 5.78 6.09
C CYS A 82 -13.65 6.66 7.10
N ARG A 83 -13.72 6.36 8.40
CA ARG A 83 -12.98 7.11 9.44
C ARG A 83 -11.56 6.58 9.58
N VAL A 84 -11.41 5.26 9.64
CA VAL A 84 -10.12 4.60 9.88
C VAL A 84 -9.13 4.90 8.74
N LEU A 85 -9.58 4.80 7.48
CA LEU A 85 -8.70 4.96 6.30
C LEU A 85 -8.18 6.39 6.12
N VAL A 86 -8.80 7.40 6.74
CA VAL A 86 -8.33 8.81 6.71
C VAL A 86 -7.21 9.06 7.71
N VAL A 87 -7.14 8.29 8.79
CA VAL A 87 -6.15 8.47 9.87
C VAL A 87 -5.06 7.41 9.85
N ALA A 88 -5.32 6.25 9.26
CA ALA A 88 -4.37 5.16 9.14
C ALA A 88 -3.21 5.53 8.20
N GLN A 89 -2.04 4.95 8.47
CA GLN A 89 -0.91 5.02 7.54
C GLN A 89 -1.29 4.37 6.22
N ARG A 90 -0.84 4.95 5.10
CA ARG A 90 -1.22 4.50 3.76
C ARG A 90 -0.89 3.03 3.52
N SER A 91 0.27 2.54 3.95
CA SER A 91 0.68 1.13 3.82
C SER A 91 -0.27 0.18 4.57
N LEU A 92 -0.63 0.51 5.82
CA LEU A 92 -1.57 -0.28 6.61
C LEU A 92 -2.97 -0.28 5.98
N ALA A 93 -3.47 0.90 5.62
CA ALA A 93 -4.77 1.05 4.98
C ALA A 93 -4.84 0.25 3.66
N THR A 94 -3.75 0.26 2.90
CA THR A 94 -3.61 -0.48 1.64
C THR A 94 -3.60 -1.99 1.88
N SER A 95 -2.88 -2.47 2.90
CA SER A 95 -2.89 -3.89 3.32
C SER A 95 -4.29 -4.35 3.76
N MET A 96 -4.96 -3.57 4.61
CA MET A 96 -6.33 -3.86 5.05
C MET A 96 -7.32 -3.96 3.89
N CYS A 97 -7.18 -3.10 2.88
CA CYS A 97 -8.03 -3.10 1.68
C CYS A 97 -7.73 -4.28 0.73
N ALA A 98 -6.55 -4.89 0.81
CA ALA A 98 -6.17 -6.03 -0.01
C ALA A 98 -6.60 -7.37 0.59
N ASP A 99 -6.78 -7.42 1.91
CA ASP A 99 -7.19 -8.62 2.62
C ASP A 99 -8.67 -8.98 2.33
N ARG A 100 -8.89 -10.11 1.65
CA ARG A 100 -10.24 -10.53 1.26
C ARG A 100 -11.05 -11.15 2.39
N GLU A 101 -10.41 -11.64 3.44
CA GLU A 101 -11.07 -12.29 4.58
C GLU A 101 -11.68 -11.23 5.51
N PHE A 102 -10.95 -10.14 5.74
CA PHE A 102 -11.43 -9.03 6.57
C PHE A 102 -12.16 -7.93 5.77
N CYS A 103 -11.76 -7.66 4.52
CA CYS A 103 -12.39 -6.62 3.70
C CYS A 103 -13.62 -7.16 2.96
N THR A 104 -14.76 -7.14 3.64
CA THR A 104 -16.07 -7.46 3.07
C THR A 104 -16.51 -6.40 2.04
N ARG A 105 -17.70 -6.56 1.46
CA ARG A 105 -18.22 -5.66 0.41
C ARG A 105 -18.26 -4.20 0.88
N GLY A 106 -18.67 -3.93 2.12
CA GLY A 106 -18.69 -2.61 2.73
C GLY A 106 -17.30 -1.97 2.85
N CYS A 107 -16.31 -2.76 3.27
CA CYS A 107 -14.92 -2.29 3.31
C CYS A 107 -14.42 -1.88 1.91
N ARG A 108 -14.70 -2.68 0.87
CA ARG A 108 -14.28 -2.40 -0.52
C ARG A 108 -14.84 -1.10 -1.07
N VAL A 109 -16.05 -0.73 -0.63
CA VAL A 109 -16.68 0.55 -0.99
C VAL A 109 -15.93 1.73 -0.37
N ALA A 110 -15.50 1.63 0.89
CA ALA A 110 -14.67 2.67 1.51
C ALA A 110 -13.27 2.71 0.88
N CYS A 111 -12.65 1.56 0.63
CA CYS A 111 -11.34 1.46 -0.02
C CYS A 111 -11.33 2.05 -1.44
N SER A 112 -12.39 1.82 -2.23
CA SER A 112 -12.51 2.41 -3.57
C SER A 112 -12.64 3.94 -3.51
N TYR A 113 -13.42 4.47 -2.55
CA TYR A 113 -13.53 5.91 -2.33
C TYR A 113 -12.19 6.56 -1.95
N HIS A 114 -11.38 5.88 -1.13
CA HIS A 114 -10.05 6.37 -0.74
C HIS A 114 -8.94 6.05 -1.76
N HIS A 115 -9.27 5.45 -2.91
CA HIS A 115 -8.31 5.00 -3.92
C HIS A 115 -7.21 4.08 -3.35
N LEU A 116 -7.59 3.25 -2.39
CA LEU A 116 -6.75 2.22 -1.79
C LEU A 116 -7.07 0.89 -2.45
N TRP A 117 -6.68 0.76 -3.72
CA TRP A 117 -6.74 -0.49 -4.46
C TRP A 117 -5.32 -0.97 -4.72
N ILE A 118 -4.99 -2.16 -4.26
CA ILE A 118 -3.85 -2.90 -4.79
C ILE A 118 -4.40 -3.78 -5.90
N HIS A 119 -3.85 -3.71 -7.11
CA HIS A 119 -3.90 -4.82 -8.04
C HIS A 119 -3.37 -6.02 -7.27
N GLN A 120 -4.27 -6.92 -6.86
CA GLN A 120 -3.87 -8.12 -6.15
C GLN A 120 -2.75 -8.78 -6.96
N HIS A 121 -1.60 -8.96 -6.33
CA HIS A 121 -0.62 -9.89 -6.82
C HIS A 121 -1.34 -11.22 -7.00
N GLN A 122 -1.45 -11.60 -8.26
CA GLN A 122 -1.99 -12.86 -8.69
C GLN A 122 -0.92 -13.92 -8.45
N ASP A 123 -0.72 -14.33 -7.20
CA ASP A 123 0.27 -15.35 -6.85
C ASP A 123 -0.29 -16.36 -5.83
N ASP A 124 -1.42 -16.98 -6.17
CA ASP A 124 -1.93 -18.18 -5.47
C ASP A 124 -2.31 -19.32 -6.44
N ASN A 125 -1.71 -19.38 -7.65
CA ASN A 125 -1.90 -20.51 -8.56
C ASN A 125 -0.72 -20.72 -9.52
N ALA A 126 0.49 -20.80 -8.97
CA ALA A 126 1.59 -21.47 -9.66
C ALA A 126 2.31 -22.37 -8.65
N ILE A 127 2.41 -23.66 -8.98
CA ILE A 127 3.31 -24.65 -8.37
C ILE A 127 2.74 -25.36 -7.12
N PHE A 128 1.69 -26.16 -7.31
CA PHE A 128 1.73 -27.55 -6.85
C PHE A 128 1.79 -28.44 -8.11
N LYS A 129 3.01 -28.67 -8.58
CA LYS A 129 3.38 -29.80 -9.43
C LYS A 129 4.56 -30.46 -8.76
N GLU A 130 4.26 -31.47 -7.95
CA GLU A 130 5.14 -32.62 -7.70
C GLU A 130 4.26 -33.87 -7.73
#